data_AF-V5LEJ5-F1
#
_entry.id   AF-V5LEJ5-F1
#
_cell.length_a   1.000
_cell.length_b   1.000
_cell.length_c   1.000
_cell.angle_alpha   90.00
_cell.angle_beta   90.00
_cell.angle_gamma   90.00
#
_symmetry.space_group_name_H-M   'P 1'
#
loop_
_entity.id
_entity.type
_entity.pdbx_description
1 polymer ?
#
loop_
_entity_poly.entity_id
_entity_poly.type
_entity_poly.pdbx_seq_one_letter_code
_entity_poly.pdbx_strand_id
1 'polypeptide(L)'
;MTTFAEASRSATGKARNGQRPVWRDKKRYLWPLGLLVPLSPFAAWFLVDKFSLGLFWAIGAWLIVIVIPLIDLLAGEDGNSPPDEAIPHLQEDRFYRWCTYLFLPLQYVGLVFVAWCWVNAPMAAGEKFALAMTAGVVAGVGINAAHELGHKSEKLEKWLAKVALAQSFYGHFYVEHNHGHHVRVATPEDPASSRYKENFWFF
;
A
#
# COMPACT_ATOMS: atom_id res chain seq x y z
N MET A 1 9.12 29.21 -8.33
CA MET A 1 7.64 29.25 -8.29
C MET A 1 7.15 29.27 -9.72
N THR A 2 7.00 28.09 -10.31
CA THR A 2 6.47 27.92 -11.66
C THR A 2 4.96 27.87 -11.52
N THR A 3 4.25 28.73 -12.23
CA THR A 3 2.79 28.84 -12.07
C THR A 3 2.08 27.63 -12.67
N PHE A 4 0.91 27.25 -12.14
CA PHE A 4 0.07 26.15 -12.67
C PHE A 4 -0.25 26.28 -14.18
N ALA A 5 -0.13 27.48 -14.74
CA ALA A 5 -0.32 27.74 -16.17
C ALA A 5 0.87 27.31 -17.06
N GLU A 6 2.09 27.25 -16.51
CA GLU A 6 3.30 26.87 -17.29
C GLU A 6 3.48 25.35 -17.40
N ALA A 7 3.00 24.58 -16.40
CA ALA A 7 2.99 23.11 -16.45
C ALA A 7 2.10 22.55 -17.57
N SER A 8 1.07 23.30 -17.99
CA SER A 8 0.17 22.94 -19.09
C SER A 8 0.83 23.05 -20.48
N ARG A 9 1.90 23.86 -20.63
CA ARG A 9 2.46 24.20 -21.95
C ARG A 9 3.58 23.29 -22.45
N SER A 10 4.16 22.41 -21.62
CA SER A 10 5.19 21.47 -22.08
C SER A 10 4.62 20.15 -22.66
N ALA A 11 3.30 19.96 -22.60
CA ALA A 11 2.61 18.74 -23.02
C ALA A 11 2.30 18.64 -24.53
N THR A 12 3.15 19.19 -25.40
CA THR A 12 2.97 19.01 -26.86
C THR A 12 4.25 18.51 -27.52
N GLY A 13 4.66 17.30 -27.14
CA GLY A 13 5.42 16.45 -28.04
C GLY A 13 4.60 16.27 -29.33
N LYS A 14 5.10 16.80 -30.44
CA LYS A 14 4.47 16.74 -31.77
C LYS A 14 4.24 15.28 -32.16
N ALA A 15 3.00 14.79 -32.02
CA ALA A 15 2.59 13.53 -32.61
C ALA A 15 2.60 13.68 -34.13
N ARG A 16 3.55 13.00 -34.81
CA ARG A 16 3.42 12.70 -36.23
C ARG A 16 2.34 11.61 -36.35
N ASN A 17 1.30 11.89 -37.13
CA ASN A 17 0.03 11.15 -37.25
C ASN A 17 -0.93 11.37 -36.08
N GLY A 18 -2.20 11.67 -36.41
CA GLY A 18 -3.26 12.11 -35.48
C GLY A 18 -3.76 11.06 -34.49
N GLN A 19 -2.88 10.24 -33.93
CA GLN A 19 -3.16 9.40 -32.78
C GLN A 19 -2.71 10.14 -31.52
N ARG A 20 -3.62 10.28 -30.54
CA ARG A 20 -3.25 10.79 -29.22
C ARG A 20 -2.22 9.83 -28.60
N PRO A 21 -1.14 10.33 -27.97
CA PRO A 21 -0.18 9.45 -27.32
C PRO A 21 -0.90 8.63 -26.23
N VAL A 22 -0.78 7.30 -26.31
CA VAL A 22 -1.28 6.37 -25.30
C VAL A 22 -0.36 6.46 -24.08
N TRP A 23 -0.91 6.86 -22.93
CA TRP A 23 -0.14 6.90 -21.68
C TRP A 23 0.30 5.48 -21.29
N ARG A 24 1.54 5.34 -20.81
CA ARG A 24 2.12 4.06 -20.40
C ARG A 24 2.77 4.18 -19.03
N ASP A 25 2.35 3.31 -18.13
CA ASP A 25 3.01 3.11 -16.84
C ASP A 25 4.39 2.46 -17.04
N LYS A 26 5.46 3.22 -16.75
CA LYS A 26 6.85 2.75 -16.85
C LYS A 26 7.23 1.81 -15.72
N LYS A 27 6.54 1.89 -14.57
CA LYS A 27 6.81 1.15 -13.34
C LYS A 27 5.79 0.06 -13.07
N ARG A 28 4.96 -0.28 -14.06
CA ARG A 28 3.97 -1.36 -13.99
C ARG A 28 4.50 -2.61 -13.31
N TYR A 29 5.69 -3.07 -13.68
CA TYR A 29 6.27 -4.32 -13.16
C TYR A 29 6.86 -4.21 -11.74
N LEU A 30 6.86 -3.02 -11.14
CA LEU A 30 7.22 -2.82 -9.73
C LEU A 30 6.02 -3.04 -8.79
N TRP A 31 4.78 -3.04 -9.30
CA TRP A 31 3.58 -3.26 -8.47
C TRP A 31 3.61 -4.54 -7.62
N PRO A 32 4.12 -5.69 -8.11
CA PRO A 32 4.25 -6.88 -7.27
C PRO A 32 5.16 -6.70 -6.05
N LEU A 33 6.01 -5.67 -5.98
CA LEU A 33 6.80 -5.37 -4.80
C LEU A 33 5.93 -5.03 -3.58
N GLY A 34 4.68 -4.57 -3.78
CA GLY A 34 3.71 -4.42 -2.70
C GLY A 34 3.40 -5.73 -1.96
N LEU A 35 3.67 -6.88 -2.57
CA LEU A 35 3.51 -8.21 -1.96
C LEU A 35 4.69 -8.61 -1.06
N LEU A 36 5.80 -7.87 -1.05
CA LEU A 36 6.92 -8.13 -0.15
C LEU A 36 6.50 -8.05 1.32
N VAL A 37 5.63 -7.10 1.65
CA VAL A 37 5.14 -6.92 3.02
C VAL A 37 4.33 -8.12 3.50
N PRO A 38 3.24 -8.57 2.85
CA PRO A 38 2.49 -9.73 3.32
C PRO A 38 3.27 -11.06 3.19
N LEU A 39 4.35 -11.11 2.39
CA LEU A 39 5.28 -12.24 2.36
C LEU A 39 6.31 -12.22 3.51
N SER A 40 6.45 -11.11 4.21
CA SER A 40 7.48 -10.90 5.23
C SER A 40 7.47 -11.93 6.37
N PRO A 41 6.34 -12.47 6.87
CA PRO A 41 6.39 -13.50 7.92
C PRO A 41 7.05 -14.81 7.46
N PHE A 42 6.83 -15.21 6.21
CA PHE A 42 7.44 -16.41 5.64
C PHE A 42 8.94 -16.21 5.40
N ALA A 43 9.32 -15.03 4.91
CA ALA A 43 10.72 -14.65 4.76
C ALA A 43 11.44 -14.59 6.12
N ALA A 44 10.77 -14.07 7.16
CA ALA A 44 11.31 -14.04 8.51
C ALA A 44 11.69 -15.44 8.98
N TRP A 45 10.74 -16.37 8.94
CA TRP A 45 10.96 -17.75 9.34
C TRP A 45 12.09 -18.40 8.54
N PHE A 46 12.09 -18.26 7.22
CA PHE A 46 13.12 -18.84 6.35
C PHE A 46 14.52 -18.29 6.66
N LEU A 47 14.66 -16.98 6.89
CA LEU A 47 15.95 -16.36 7.21
C LEU A 47 16.45 -16.75 8.61
N VAL A 48 15.55 -16.84 9.60
CA VAL A 48 15.91 -17.32 10.94
C VAL A 48 16.35 -18.78 10.89
N ASP A 49 15.63 -19.65 10.17
CA ASP A 49 16.00 -21.06 10.00
C ASP A 49 17.38 -21.19 9.31
N LYS A 50 17.62 -20.40 8.26
CA LYS A 50 18.84 -20.49 7.47
C LYS A 50 20.09 -19.95 8.17
N PHE A 51 19.94 -18.86 8.92
CA PHE A 51 21.07 -18.11 9.47
C PHE A 51 21.15 -18.11 10.99
N SER A 52 20.12 -18.64 11.68
CA SER A 52 20.03 -18.71 13.13
C SER A 52 20.15 -17.35 13.84
N LEU A 53 19.69 -16.28 13.19
CA LEU A 53 19.72 -14.91 13.71
C LEU A 53 18.30 -14.39 13.95
N GLY A 54 17.95 -14.16 15.22
CA GLY A 54 16.62 -13.69 15.63
C GLY A 54 16.20 -12.32 15.11
N LEU A 55 17.15 -11.48 14.69
CA LEU A 55 16.85 -10.16 14.12
C LEU A 55 15.99 -10.24 12.86
N PHE A 56 16.00 -11.38 12.15
CA PHE A 56 15.20 -11.58 10.95
C PHE A 56 13.71 -11.73 11.25
N TRP A 57 13.31 -11.98 12.51
CA TRP A 57 11.91 -11.88 12.91
C TRP A 57 11.34 -10.48 12.71
N ALA A 58 12.18 -9.43 12.69
CA ALA A 58 11.80 -8.04 12.45
C ALA A 58 11.82 -7.64 10.95
N ILE A 59 11.88 -8.60 10.02
CA ILE A 59 12.00 -8.30 8.57
C ILE A 59 10.89 -7.38 8.05
N GLY A 60 9.66 -7.43 8.60
CA GLY A 60 8.62 -6.47 8.23
C GLY A 60 9.00 -5.02 8.55
N ALA A 61 9.63 -4.77 9.70
CA ALA A 61 10.13 -3.45 10.07
C ALA A 61 11.32 -3.04 9.18
N TRP A 62 12.25 -3.96 8.91
CA TRP A 62 13.37 -3.70 7.99
C TRP A 62 12.90 -3.37 6.58
N LEU A 63 11.82 -4.00 6.11
CA LEU A 63 11.22 -3.67 4.82
C LEU A 63 10.76 -2.21 4.76
N ILE A 64 10.03 -1.75 5.78
CA ILE A 64 9.48 -0.38 5.79
C ILE A 64 10.56 0.69 6.00
N VAL A 65 11.52 0.45 6.89
CA VAL A 65 12.49 1.48 7.29
C VAL A 65 13.70 1.53 6.37
N ILE A 66 14.07 0.40 5.75
CA ILE A 66 15.31 0.29 4.98
C ILE A 66 15.02 -0.10 3.52
N VAL A 67 14.40 -1.26 3.29
CA VAL A 67 14.35 -1.84 1.94
C VAL A 67 13.46 -1.03 1.00
N ILE A 68 12.25 -0.67 1.41
CA ILE A 68 11.32 0.10 0.59
C ILE A 68 11.87 1.51 0.29
N PRO A 69 12.38 2.28 1.27
CA PRO A 69 13.03 3.56 0.98
C PRO A 69 14.22 3.46 0.01
N LEU A 70 15.03 2.41 0.12
CA LEU A 70 16.13 2.17 -0.83
C LEU A 70 15.61 1.83 -2.23
N ILE A 71 14.58 1.00 -2.34
CA ILE A 71 13.94 0.69 -3.63
C ILE A 71 13.36 1.98 -4.25
N ASP A 72 12.67 2.81 -3.45
CA ASP A 72 12.07 4.06 -3.90
C ASP A 72 13.13 5.03 -4.43
N LEU A 73 14.22 5.22 -3.68
CA LEU A 73 15.36 6.04 -4.09
C LEU A 73 15.97 5.56 -5.41
N LEU A 74 16.12 4.25 -5.59
CA LEU A 74 16.69 3.65 -6.81
C LEU A 74 15.72 3.66 -7.99
N ALA A 75 14.41 3.52 -7.74
CA ALA A 75 13.37 3.54 -8.76
C ALA A 75 13.13 4.96 -9.32
N GLY A 76 13.52 6.01 -8.57
CA GLY A 76 13.41 7.40 -8.96
C GLY A 76 11.97 7.92 -8.97
N GLU A 77 11.74 9.12 -9.50
CA GLU A 77 10.41 9.72 -9.52
C GLU A 77 9.48 9.08 -10.56
N ASP A 78 8.17 9.00 -10.27
CA ASP A 78 7.15 8.45 -11.17
C ASP A 78 6.89 9.31 -12.41
N GLY A 79 7.30 10.59 -12.38
CA GLY A 79 7.03 11.57 -13.42
C GLY A 79 5.61 12.12 -13.32
N ASN A 80 4.88 12.13 -14.45
CA ASN A 80 3.52 12.68 -14.52
C ASN A 80 2.46 11.62 -14.21
N SER A 81 1.45 11.99 -13.42
CA SER A 81 0.25 11.21 -13.18
C SER A 81 -0.43 10.79 -14.49
N PRO A 82 -1.14 9.64 -14.51
CA PRO A 82 -1.97 9.27 -15.65
C PRO A 82 -2.98 10.38 -15.98
N PRO A 83 -3.21 10.67 -17.27
CA PRO A 83 -4.26 11.60 -17.67
C PRO A 83 -5.63 11.00 -17.35
N ASP A 84 -6.63 11.84 -17.14
CA ASP A 84 -7.98 11.43 -16.69
C ASP A 84 -8.60 10.37 -17.61
N GLU A 85 -8.32 10.40 -18.92
CA GLU A 85 -8.84 9.42 -19.88
C GLU A 85 -8.24 8.01 -19.71
N ALA A 86 -7.06 7.91 -19.10
CA ALA A 86 -6.41 6.63 -18.83
C ALA A 86 -6.92 5.96 -17.54
N ILE A 87 -7.45 6.73 -16.59
CA ILE A 87 -7.84 6.24 -15.26
C ILE A 87 -8.87 5.09 -15.33
N PRO A 88 -9.98 5.18 -16.11
CA PRO A 88 -10.96 4.09 -16.17
C PRO A 88 -10.35 2.76 -16.64
N HIS A 89 -9.50 2.81 -17.66
CA HIS A 89 -8.82 1.63 -18.20
C HIS A 89 -7.86 1.01 -17.19
N LEU A 90 -7.14 1.83 -16.41
CA LEU A 90 -6.23 1.35 -15.37
C LEU A 90 -7.00 0.73 -14.19
N GLN A 91 -8.17 1.27 -13.87
CA GLN A 91 -9.01 0.72 -12.79
C GLN A 91 -9.53 -0.69 -13.11
N GLU A 92 -9.78 -0.99 -14.38
CA GLU A 92 -10.26 -2.29 -14.87
C GLU A 92 -9.13 -3.29 -15.17
N ASP A 93 -7.89 -2.83 -15.26
CA ASP A 93 -6.75 -3.66 -15.62
C ASP A 93 -6.51 -4.77 -14.57
N ARG A 94 -6.61 -6.01 -15.06
CA ARG A 94 -6.53 -7.21 -14.23
C ARG A 94 -5.19 -7.33 -13.53
N PHE A 95 -4.10 -6.85 -14.12
CA PHE A 95 -2.77 -6.95 -13.53
C PHE A 95 -2.71 -6.19 -12.18
N TYR A 96 -3.17 -4.94 -12.15
CA TYR A 96 -3.18 -4.14 -10.93
C TYR A 96 -4.17 -4.71 -9.90
N ARG A 97 -5.36 -5.13 -10.34
CA ARG A 97 -6.36 -5.74 -9.45
C ARG A 97 -5.83 -7.00 -8.76
N TRP A 98 -5.14 -7.87 -9.50
CA TRP A 98 -4.54 -9.08 -8.91
C TRP A 98 -3.43 -8.77 -7.92
N CYS A 99 -2.65 -7.71 -8.12
CA CYS A 99 -1.65 -7.28 -7.13
C CYS A 99 -2.33 -6.96 -5.79
N THR A 100 -3.46 -6.25 -5.81
CA THR A 100 -4.23 -5.95 -4.59
C THR A 100 -4.93 -7.19 -4.03
N TYR A 101 -5.51 -8.04 -4.88
CA TYR A 101 -6.20 -9.26 -4.44
C TYR A 101 -5.27 -10.25 -3.77
N LEU A 102 -4.06 -10.43 -4.28
CA LEU A 102 -3.07 -11.36 -3.72
C LEU A 102 -2.58 -10.92 -2.34
N PHE A 103 -2.70 -9.64 -1.99
CA PHE A 103 -2.35 -9.15 -0.67
C PHE A 103 -3.17 -9.86 0.42
N LEU A 104 -4.50 -9.98 0.24
CA LEU A 104 -5.41 -10.52 1.26
C LEU A 104 -5.18 -11.99 1.63
N PRO A 105 -5.07 -12.95 0.69
CA PRO A 105 -4.76 -14.33 1.05
C PRO A 105 -3.39 -14.43 1.71
N LEU A 106 -2.37 -13.69 1.23
CA LEU A 106 -1.05 -13.69 1.87
C LEU A 106 -1.10 -13.09 3.29
N GLN A 107 -1.86 -12.03 3.48
CA GLN A 107 -2.10 -11.40 4.78
C GLN A 107 -2.70 -12.40 5.78
N TYR A 108 -3.76 -13.12 5.40
CA TYR A 108 -4.45 -14.05 6.31
C TYR A 108 -3.71 -15.37 6.51
N VAL A 109 -3.14 -15.95 5.45
CA VAL A 109 -2.27 -17.13 5.61
C VAL A 109 -1.05 -16.76 6.44
N GLY A 110 -0.48 -15.57 6.22
CA GLY A 110 0.59 -15.00 7.02
C GLY A 110 0.20 -14.83 8.48
N LEU A 111 -1.01 -14.34 8.78
CA LEU A 111 -1.51 -14.20 10.15
C LEU A 111 -1.61 -15.56 10.88
N VAL A 112 -2.19 -16.56 10.22
CA VAL A 112 -2.25 -17.93 10.76
C VAL A 112 -0.84 -18.49 10.96
N PHE A 113 0.06 -18.25 10.01
CA PHE A 113 1.46 -18.69 10.09
C PHE A 113 2.24 -18.01 11.22
N VAL A 114 2.03 -16.70 11.43
CA VAL A 114 2.58 -15.96 12.58
C VAL A 114 2.09 -16.58 13.89
N ALA A 115 0.79 -16.87 14.02
CA ALA A 115 0.24 -17.50 15.21
C ALA A 115 0.84 -18.89 15.45
N TRP A 116 1.05 -19.66 14.38
CA TRP A 116 1.74 -20.94 14.45
C TRP A 116 3.21 -20.78 14.92
N CYS A 117 3.96 -19.85 14.35
CA CYS A 117 5.34 -19.54 14.75
C CYS A 117 5.40 -19.10 16.22
N TRP A 118 4.45 -18.27 16.66
CA TRP A 118 4.38 -17.78 18.04
C TRP A 118 4.35 -18.88 19.10
N VAL A 119 3.67 -19.98 18.77
CA VAL A 119 3.49 -21.13 19.66
C VAL A 119 4.62 -22.15 19.51
N ASN A 120 5.09 -22.39 18.28
CA ASN A 120 5.95 -23.54 17.97
C ASN A 120 7.43 -23.19 17.76
N ALA A 121 7.75 -21.96 17.34
CA ALA A 121 9.14 -21.59 17.10
C ALA A 121 9.84 -21.23 18.42
N PRO A 122 11.05 -21.75 18.69
CA PRO A 122 11.83 -21.36 19.86
C PRO A 122 12.27 -19.91 19.68
N MET A 123 11.66 -19.00 20.46
CA MET A 123 11.93 -17.57 20.38
C MET A 123 12.11 -16.99 21.78
N ALA A 124 13.17 -16.20 21.95
CA ALA A 124 13.32 -15.30 23.09
C ALA A 124 12.24 -14.19 23.05
N ALA A 125 12.05 -13.49 24.17
CA ALA A 125 11.04 -12.44 24.26
C ALA A 125 11.23 -11.32 23.22
N GLY A 126 12.47 -10.93 22.93
CA GLY A 126 12.78 -9.92 21.91
C GLY A 126 12.41 -10.36 20.49
N GLU A 127 12.58 -11.64 20.18
CA GLU A 127 12.20 -12.23 18.88
C GLU A 127 10.68 -12.31 18.72
N LYS A 128 9.96 -12.61 19.80
CA LYS A 128 8.49 -12.54 19.81
C LYS A 128 8.01 -11.11 19.54
N PHE A 129 8.62 -10.12 20.19
CA PHE A 129 8.32 -8.72 19.91
C PHE A 129 8.62 -8.35 18.45
N ALA A 130 9.76 -8.80 17.91
CA ALA A 130 10.12 -8.62 16.50
C ALA A 130 9.10 -9.23 15.52
N LEU A 131 8.66 -10.46 15.77
CA LEU A 131 7.62 -11.13 14.97
C LEU A 131 6.27 -10.39 15.07
N ALA A 132 5.89 -9.94 16.27
CA ALA A 132 4.69 -9.13 16.46
C ALA A 132 4.74 -7.82 15.67
N MET A 133 5.89 -7.14 15.64
CA MET A 133 6.08 -5.95 14.80
C MET A 133 5.92 -6.28 13.31
N THR A 134 6.52 -7.37 12.83
CA THR A 134 6.35 -7.81 11.44
C THR A 134 4.88 -8.07 11.10
N ALA A 135 4.15 -8.76 11.98
CA ALA A 135 2.71 -8.99 11.79
C ALA A 135 1.89 -7.69 11.83
N GLY A 136 2.25 -6.75 12.71
CA GLY A 136 1.66 -5.42 12.79
C GLY A 136 1.90 -4.59 11.53
N VAL A 137 3.10 -4.65 10.94
CA VAL A 137 3.41 -4.03 9.65
C VAL A 137 2.52 -4.60 8.55
N VAL A 138 2.34 -5.93 8.48
CA VAL A 138 1.43 -6.55 7.50
C VAL A 138 0.00 -6.04 7.68
N ALA A 139 -0.50 -5.97 8.91
CA ALA A 139 -1.83 -5.44 9.21
C ALA A 139 -1.98 -3.96 8.81
N GLY A 140 -0.97 -3.13 9.16
CA GLY A 140 -0.97 -1.70 8.88
C GLY A 140 -0.91 -1.40 7.39
N VAL A 141 0.00 -2.04 6.65
CA VAL A 141 0.06 -1.89 5.18
C VAL A 141 -1.17 -2.47 4.50
N GLY A 142 -1.84 -3.45 5.11
CA GLY A 142 -3.13 -3.97 4.64
C GLY A 142 -4.24 -2.91 4.57
N ILE A 143 -4.12 -1.80 5.30
CA ILE A 143 -5.04 -0.66 5.18
C ILE A 143 -4.94 -0.04 3.77
N ASN A 144 -3.77 -0.03 3.14
CA ASN A 144 -3.63 0.44 1.76
C ASN A 144 -4.37 -0.47 0.78
N ALA A 145 -4.26 -1.80 0.93
CA ALA A 145 -5.05 -2.72 0.12
C ALA A 145 -6.55 -2.52 0.34
N ALA A 146 -6.98 -2.29 1.60
CA ALA A 146 -8.36 -1.99 1.92
C ALA A 146 -8.83 -0.65 1.31
N HIS A 147 -7.98 0.37 1.32
CA HIS A 147 -8.24 1.67 0.71
C HIS A 147 -8.52 1.51 -0.79
N GLU A 148 -7.62 0.83 -1.51
CA GLU A 148 -7.76 0.59 -2.95
C GLU A 148 -9.03 -0.20 -3.30
N LEU A 149 -9.31 -1.26 -2.54
CA LEU A 149 -10.50 -2.10 -2.74
C LEU A 149 -11.79 -1.39 -2.37
N GLY A 150 -11.75 -0.52 -1.36
CA GLY A 150 -12.91 0.22 -0.87
C GLY A 150 -13.44 1.23 -1.88
N HIS A 151 -12.56 1.81 -2.70
CA HIS A 151 -12.91 2.75 -3.77
C HIS A 151 -13.51 2.10 -5.01
N LYS A 152 -13.37 0.79 -5.15
CA LYS A 152 -13.96 0.08 -6.29
C LYS A 152 -15.48 0.03 -6.17
N SER A 153 -16.17 0.03 -7.31
CA SER A 153 -17.64 -0.03 -7.37
C SER A 153 -18.19 -1.42 -7.04
N GLU A 154 -17.42 -2.47 -7.32
CA GLU A 154 -17.84 -3.86 -7.19
C GLU A 154 -18.10 -4.28 -5.75
N LYS A 155 -19.19 -5.02 -5.53
CA LYS A 155 -19.60 -5.48 -4.18
C LYS A 155 -18.55 -6.38 -3.52
N LEU A 156 -17.90 -7.25 -4.30
CA LEU A 156 -16.88 -8.16 -3.79
C LEU A 156 -15.67 -7.38 -3.26
N GLU A 157 -15.18 -6.40 -4.02
CA GLU A 157 -14.02 -5.59 -3.62
C GLU A 157 -14.31 -4.77 -2.36
N LYS A 158 -15.49 -4.15 -2.27
CA LYS A 158 -15.95 -3.47 -1.06
C LYS A 158 -16.03 -4.39 0.16
N TRP A 159 -16.44 -5.65 -0.04
CA TRP A 159 -16.45 -6.64 1.04
C TRP A 159 -15.03 -7.05 1.44
N LEU A 160 -14.16 -7.31 0.46
CA LEU A 160 -12.74 -7.62 0.67
C LEU A 160 -12.01 -6.49 1.42
N ALA A 161 -12.33 -5.22 1.16
CA ALA A 161 -11.81 -4.10 1.92
C ALA A 161 -12.08 -4.21 3.42
N LYS A 162 -13.32 -4.59 3.80
CA LYS A 162 -13.70 -4.79 5.21
C LYS A 162 -12.99 -5.98 5.84
N VAL A 163 -12.79 -7.04 5.05
CA VAL A 163 -12.01 -8.21 5.49
C VAL A 163 -10.56 -7.80 5.73
N ALA A 164 -9.91 -7.09 4.81
CA ALA A 164 -8.54 -6.61 4.98
C ALA A 164 -8.36 -5.77 6.27
N LEU A 165 -9.34 -4.92 6.61
CA LEU A 165 -9.34 -4.10 7.83
C LEU A 165 -9.62 -4.89 9.12
N ALA A 166 -10.16 -6.10 9.04
CA ALA A 166 -10.54 -6.86 10.22
C ALA A 166 -9.32 -7.29 11.04
N GLN A 167 -8.17 -7.60 10.40
CA GLN A 167 -6.94 -7.96 11.11
C GLN A 167 -6.43 -6.83 12.03
N SER A 168 -6.51 -5.58 11.58
CA SER A 168 -6.10 -4.41 12.36
C SER A 168 -7.21 -3.88 13.27
N PHE A 169 -8.39 -4.54 13.29
CA PHE A 169 -9.59 -4.08 13.99
C PHE A 169 -10.02 -2.65 13.60
N TYR A 170 -9.70 -2.22 12.37
CA TYR A 170 -9.89 -0.84 11.92
C TYR A 170 -11.04 -0.71 10.90
N GLY A 171 -12.14 -1.44 11.12
CA GLY A 171 -13.25 -1.53 10.16
C GLY A 171 -14.00 -0.22 9.89
N HIS A 172 -13.99 0.73 10.83
CA HIS A 172 -14.65 2.03 10.67
C HIS A 172 -13.99 2.90 9.60
N PHE A 173 -12.69 2.67 9.29
CA PHE A 173 -11.98 3.33 8.20
C PHE A 173 -12.74 3.25 6.87
N TYR A 174 -13.37 2.12 6.54
CA TYR A 174 -14.14 1.98 5.31
C TYR A 174 -15.30 2.99 5.21
N VAL A 175 -15.96 3.27 6.33
CA VAL A 175 -17.09 4.22 6.38
C VAL A 175 -16.56 5.65 6.39
N GLU A 176 -15.64 5.93 7.32
CA GLU A 176 -15.05 7.26 7.51
C GLU A 176 -14.33 7.75 6.25
N HIS A 177 -13.55 6.90 5.61
CA HIS A 177 -12.79 7.29 4.42
C HIS A 177 -13.71 7.53 3.23
N ASN A 178 -14.52 6.54 2.85
CA ASN A 178 -15.25 6.58 1.58
C ASN A 178 -16.50 7.45 1.63
N HIS A 179 -17.18 7.52 2.78
CA HIS A 179 -18.42 8.29 2.95
C HIS A 179 -18.23 9.52 3.83
N GLY A 180 -17.04 9.70 4.41
CA GLY A 180 -16.66 10.87 5.18
C GLY A 180 -15.65 11.72 4.44
N HIS A 181 -14.37 11.36 4.56
CA HIS A 181 -13.23 12.10 4.06
C HIS A 181 -13.37 12.43 2.57
N HIS A 182 -13.56 11.46 1.68
CA HIS A 182 -13.64 11.72 0.23
C HIS A 182 -14.80 12.65 -0.17
N VAL A 183 -15.89 12.68 0.59
CA VAL A 183 -17.04 13.54 0.33
C VAL A 183 -16.80 14.98 0.82
N ARG A 184 -16.01 15.14 1.88
CA ARG A 184 -15.79 16.42 2.59
C ARG A 184 -14.32 16.85 2.61
N VAL A 185 -13.49 16.26 1.76
CA VAL A 185 -12.03 16.45 1.80
C VAL A 185 -11.69 17.92 1.73
N ALA A 186 -10.79 18.36 2.62
CA ALA A 186 -10.38 19.75 2.79
C ALA A 186 -11.52 20.74 3.15
N THR A 187 -12.63 20.28 3.74
CA THR A 187 -13.64 21.16 4.38
C THR A 187 -13.55 21.11 5.91
N PRO A 188 -14.14 22.09 6.64
CA PRO A 188 -14.11 22.09 8.11
C PRO A 188 -14.74 20.85 8.78
N GLU A 189 -15.60 20.13 8.07
CA GLU A 189 -16.32 18.94 8.53
C GLU A 189 -15.56 17.63 8.25
N ASP A 190 -14.36 17.69 7.66
CA ASP A 190 -13.49 16.53 7.48
C ASP A 190 -12.44 16.46 8.60
N PRO A 191 -12.56 15.49 9.53
CA PRO A 191 -11.62 15.35 10.63
C PRO A 191 -10.24 14.85 10.18
N ALA A 192 -10.09 14.38 8.93
CA ALA A 192 -8.84 13.81 8.39
C ALA A 192 -8.05 14.79 7.51
N SER A 193 -8.54 16.02 7.30
CA SER A 193 -7.81 17.09 6.61
C SER A 193 -7.30 18.17 7.56
N SER A 194 -6.01 18.50 7.45
CA SER A 194 -5.41 19.59 8.24
C SER A 194 -6.07 20.93 7.98
N ARG A 195 -6.33 21.70 9.05
CA ARG A 195 -6.81 23.07 8.88
C ARG A 195 -5.73 23.92 8.24
N TYR A 196 -6.16 24.99 7.57
CA TYR A 196 -5.22 25.91 6.95
C TYR A 196 -4.23 26.47 8.00
N LYS A 197 -2.92 26.29 7.74
CA LYS A 197 -1.79 26.64 8.62
C LYS A 197 -1.64 25.81 9.90
N GLU A 198 -2.41 24.74 10.06
CA GLU A 198 -2.13 23.75 11.10
C GLU A 198 -0.87 22.98 10.73
N ASN A 199 -0.01 22.70 11.71
CA ASN A 199 1.22 21.94 11.45
C ASN A 199 1.02 20.46 11.75
N PHE A 200 1.91 19.63 11.22
CA PHE A 200 1.85 18.17 11.30
C PHE A 200 1.69 17.60 12.72
N TRP A 201 2.19 18.31 13.76
CA TRP A 201 2.16 17.81 15.13
C TRP A 201 0.88 18.16 15.90
N PHE A 202 0.11 19.15 15.43
CA PHE A 202 -1.10 19.62 16.10
C PHE A 202 -2.38 19.36 15.32
N PHE A 203 -2.26 18.89 14.08
CA PHE A 203 -3.41 18.39 13.34
C PHE A 203 -3.88 17.04 13.90
#